data_AF-A0A7X3I3Q0-F1
#
_entry.id   AF-A0A7X3I3Q0-F1
#
_cell.length_a   1.000
_cell.length_b   1.000
_cell.length_c   1.000
_cell.angle_alpha   90.00
_cell.angle_beta   90.00
_cell.angle_gamma   90.00
#
_symmetry.space_group_name_H-M   'P 1'
#
loop_
_entity.id
_entity.type
_entity.pdbx_description
1 polymer ?
#
loop_
_entity_poly.entity_id
_entity_poly.type
_entity_poly.pdbx_seq_one_letter_code
_entity_poly.pdbx_strand_id
1 'polypeptide(L)'
;MLKVVAALSFAIGLPDNAANATPLALPTPKEATQAFIEMMDFPELATARLKLGTCIPAVQAEYPNQVACTAAVTLGAGTSETQVDFYHDGSKWVAQPSNSQDQLPFPDPKL
;
A
#
# COMPACT_ATOMS: atom_id res chain seq x y z
N MET A 1 54.56 -42.75 6.51
CA MET A 1 53.09 -42.59 6.64
C MET A 1 52.79 -41.10 6.64
N LEU A 2 52.25 -40.54 5.55
CA LEU A 2 51.76 -39.16 5.52
C LEU A 2 50.55 -39.11 4.57
N LYS A 3 49.36 -38.93 5.13
CA LYS A 3 48.10 -38.80 4.40
C LYS A 3 47.91 -37.33 4.03
N VAL A 4 47.91 -37.00 2.75
CA VAL A 4 47.47 -35.68 2.27
C VAL A 4 45.99 -35.81 1.90
N VAL A 5 45.13 -35.20 2.70
CA VAL A 5 43.69 -35.06 2.41
C VAL A 5 43.53 -33.69 1.73
N ALA A 6 43.23 -33.69 0.44
CA ALA A 6 42.86 -32.49 -0.29
C ALA A 6 41.37 -32.21 -0.07
N ALA A 7 41.05 -31.11 0.61
CA ALA A 7 39.70 -30.62 0.81
C ALA A 7 39.20 -29.96 -0.48
N LEU A 8 38.12 -30.48 -1.07
CA LEU A 8 37.37 -29.79 -2.12
C LEU A 8 36.42 -28.77 -1.47
N SER A 9 36.72 -27.48 -1.64
CA SER A 9 35.80 -26.40 -1.30
C SER A 9 34.80 -26.22 -2.45
N PHE A 10 33.55 -26.67 -2.25
CA PHE A 10 32.42 -26.28 -3.09
C PHE A 10 31.93 -24.90 -2.64
N ALA A 11 32.25 -23.86 -3.40
CA ALA A 11 31.59 -22.55 -3.26
C ALA A 11 30.22 -22.64 -3.97
N ILE A 12 29.16 -22.82 -3.18
CA ILE A 12 27.78 -22.74 -3.66
C ILE A 12 27.46 -21.25 -3.83
N GLY A 13 27.46 -20.77 -5.07
CA GLY A 13 26.95 -19.44 -5.40
C GLY A 13 25.44 -19.41 -5.16
N LEU A 14 25.00 -18.59 -4.20
CA LEU A 14 23.58 -18.27 -4.02
C LEU A 14 23.15 -17.36 -5.17
N PRO A 15 22.04 -17.64 -5.88
CA PRO A 15 21.49 -16.71 -6.85
C PRO A 15 21.01 -15.46 -6.11
N ASP A 16 21.58 -14.33 -6.50
CA ASP A 16 21.17 -12.98 -6.10
C ASP A 16 19.78 -12.72 -6.72
N ASN A 17 18.73 -13.12 -5.99
CA ASN A 17 17.36 -12.74 -6.32
C ASN A 17 17.22 -11.25 -6.00
N ALA A 18 17.67 -10.40 -6.93
CA ALA A 18 17.32 -9.00 -6.97
C ALA A 18 15.80 -8.90 -7.09
N ALA A 19 15.12 -8.73 -5.94
CA ALA A 19 13.71 -8.47 -5.87
C ALA A 19 13.42 -7.17 -6.63
N ASN A 20 12.94 -7.28 -7.86
CA ASN A 20 12.37 -6.15 -8.57
C ASN A 20 11.10 -5.76 -7.82
N ALA A 21 11.18 -4.69 -7.03
CA ALA A 21 10.01 -4.10 -6.40
C ALA A 21 9.12 -3.55 -7.51
N THR A 22 8.09 -4.31 -7.89
CA THR A 22 7.05 -3.81 -8.81
C THR A 22 6.45 -2.56 -8.18
N PRO A 23 6.48 -1.41 -8.86
CA PRO A 23 5.88 -0.20 -8.34
C PRO A 23 4.39 -0.43 -8.04
N LEU A 24 3.95 -0.02 -6.85
CA LEU A 24 2.54 -0.05 -6.51
C LEU A 24 1.76 0.88 -7.46
N ALA A 25 0.71 0.36 -8.08
CA ALA A 25 -0.26 1.21 -8.74
C ALA A 25 -1.07 1.95 -7.66
N LEU A 26 -1.13 3.27 -7.76
CA LEU A 26 -1.86 4.12 -6.81
C LEU A 26 -2.91 4.95 -7.55
N PRO A 27 -4.07 5.21 -6.94
CA PRO A 27 -4.99 6.21 -7.47
C PRO A 27 -4.36 7.60 -7.41
N THR A 28 -4.73 8.45 -8.37
CA THR A 28 -4.48 9.89 -8.27
C THR A 28 -5.28 10.47 -7.10
N PRO A 29 -4.93 11.67 -6.58
CA PRO A 29 -5.69 12.30 -5.50
C PRO A 29 -7.19 12.47 -5.82
N LYS A 30 -7.53 12.73 -7.08
CA LYS A 30 -8.91 12.85 -7.54
C LYS A 30 -9.63 11.50 -7.49
N GLU A 31 -9.00 10.43 -7.98
CA GLU A 31 -9.55 9.08 -7.97
C GLU A 31 -9.69 8.54 -6.55
N ALA A 32 -8.68 8.76 -5.69
CA ALA A 32 -8.72 8.37 -4.29
C ALA A 32 -9.86 9.08 -3.54
N THR A 33 -10.00 10.39 -3.76
CA THR A 33 -11.10 11.18 -3.19
C THR A 33 -12.45 10.64 -3.64
N GLN A 34 -12.62 10.39 -4.94
CA GLN A 34 -13.87 9.88 -5.50
C GLN A 34 -14.23 8.50 -4.92
N ALA A 35 -13.27 7.57 -4.92
CA ALA A 35 -13.45 6.23 -4.38
C ALA A 35 -13.81 6.26 -2.89
N PHE A 36 -13.17 7.13 -2.12
CA PHE A 36 -13.48 7.30 -0.70
C PHE A 36 -14.88 7.86 -0.45
N ILE A 37 -15.31 8.87 -1.22
CA ILE A 37 -16.67 9.42 -1.10
C ILE A 37 -17.71 8.33 -1.42
N GLU A 38 -17.46 7.52 -2.45
CA GLU A 38 -18.34 6.40 -2.82
C GLU A 38 -18.38 5.31 -1.74
N MET A 39 -17.25 4.98 -1.12
CA MET A 39 -17.19 4.02 -0.01
C MET A 39 -17.96 4.50 1.21
N MET A 40 -17.85 5.79 1.53
CA MET A 40 -18.51 6.37 2.69
C MET A 40 -20.03 6.53 2.47
N ASP A 41 -20.48 6.71 1.23
CA ASP A 41 -21.90 6.91 0.86
C ASP A 41 -22.57 8.07 1.63
N PHE A 42 -21.80 9.14 1.90
CA PHE A 42 -22.27 10.35 2.58
C PHE A 42 -22.22 11.57 1.63
N PRO A 43 -23.37 12.17 1.27
CA PRO A 43 -23.42 13.34 0.37
C PRO A 43 -22.62 14.54 0.88
N GLU A 44 -22.50 14.68 2.19
CA GLU A 44 -21.77 15.77 2.87
C GLU A 44 -20.26 15.76 2.57
N LEU A 45 -19.73 14.60 2.16
CA LEU A 45 -18.33 14.43 1.77
C LEU A 45 -18.04 14.87 0.34
N ALA A 46 -19.01 15.38 -0.43
CA ALA A 46 -18.79 15.85 -1.80
C ALA A 46 -17.68 16.93 -1.92
N THR A 47 -17.41 17.66 -0.83
CA THR A 47 -16.33 18.66 -0.77
C THR A 47 -15.03 18.14 -0.18
N ALA A 48 -14.99 16.87 0.25
CA ALA A 48 -13.82 16.26 0.83
C ALA A 48 -12.65 16.22 -0.16
N ARG A 49 -11.45 16.19 0.39
CA ARG A 49 -10.20 15.99 -0.36
C ARG A 49 -9.36 14.96 0.36
N LEU A 50 -8.82 14.01 -0.38
CA LEU A 50 -7.86 13.04 0.12
C LEU A 50 -6.45 13.36 -0.38
N LYS A 51 -5.50 13.29 0.55
CA LYS A 51 -4.06 13.19 0.27
C LYS A 51 -3.58 11.81 0.75
N LEU A 52 -2.94 11.04 -0.13
CA LEU A 52 -2.38 9.74 0.22
C LEU A 52 -1.01 9.91 0.89
N GLY A 53 -0.78 9.15 1.96
CA GLY A 53 0.48 9.10 2.69
C GLY A 53 1.32 7.88 2.31
N THR A 54 1.70 7.10 3.31
CA THR A 54 2.38 5.81 3.11
C THR A 54 1.41 4.79 2.57
N CYS A 55 1.82 4.13 1.49
CA CYS A 55 1.08 3.04 0.85
C CYS A 55 1.95 1.77 0.82
N ILE A 56 1.33 0.63 1.10
CA ILE A 56 1.94 -0.71 1.09
C ILE A 56 1.00 -1.70 0.36
N PRO A 57 1.47 -2.85 -0.12
CA PRO A 57 0.57 -3.93 -0.54
C PRO A 57 -0.42 -4.24 0.59
N ALA A 58 -1.70 -4.34 0.28
CA ALA A 58 -2.71 -4.58 1.31
C ALA A 58 -2.52 -5.96 1.96
N VAL A 59 -2.59 -5.97 3.30
CA VAL A 59 -2.67 -7.20 4.07
C VAL A 59 -4.04 -7.84 3.83
N GLN A 60 -4.07 -9.16 3.64
CA GLN A 60 -5.31 -9.89 3.34
C GLN A 60 -6.04 -9.32 2.11
N ALA A 61 -5.29 -8.95 1.07
CA ALA A 61 -5.85 -8.45 -0.19
C ALA A 61 -6.89 -9.42 -0.77
N GLU A 62 -8.08 -8.90 -1.05
CA GLU A 62 -9.17 -9.61 -1.73
C GLU A 62 -9.09 -9.45 -3.25
N TYR A 63 -8.43 -8.37 -3.70
CA TYR A 63 -8.32 -8.01 -5.10
C TYR A 63 -6.85 -7.96 -5.57
N PRO A 64 -6.58 -8.27 -6.85
CA PRO A 64 -5.24 -8.14 -7.42
C PRO A 64 -4.72 -6.71 -7.29
N ASN A 65 -3.47 -6.57 -6.85
CA ASN A 65 -2.78 -5.29 -6.68
C ASN A 65 -3.49 -4.31 -5.72
N GLN A 66 -4.31 -4.81 -4.78
CA GLN A 66 -4.88 -3.99 -3.71
C GLN A 66 -3.77 -3.36 -2.87
N VAL A 67 -3.92 -2.07 -2.60
CA VAL A 67 -2.96 -1.25 -1.89
C VAL A 67 -3.61 -0.64 -0.66
N ALA A 68 -2.95 -0.74 0.49
CA ALA A 68 -3.37 -0.09 1.72
C ALA A 68 -2.61 1.22 1.89
N CYS A 69 -3.31 2.32 2.13
CA CYS A 69 -2.73 3.64 2.31
C CYS A 69 -3.24 4.31 3.58
N THR A 70 -2.38 5.07 4.25
CA THR A 70 -2.85 6.17 5.09
C THR A 70 -3.39 7.29 4.19
N ALA A 71 -4.41 8.00 4.66
CA ALA A 71 -5.01 9.10 3.94
C ALA A 71 -5.36 10.24 4.89
N ALA A 72 -4.92 11.45 4.57
CA ALA A 72 -5.43 12.66 5.20
C ALA A 72 -6.72 13.08 4.46
N VAL A 73 -7.82 13.14 5.20
CA VAL A 73 -9.13 13.56 4.73
C VAL A 73 -9.37 14.98 5.22
N THR A 74 -9.46 15.93 4.29
CA THR A 74 -9.82 17.32 4.59
C THR A 74 -11.29 17.54 4.27
N LEU A 75 -12.04 18.04 5.25
CA LEU A 75 -13.45 18.44 5.11
C LEU A 75 -13.64 19.81 5.78
N GLY A 76 -13.96 20.83 4.98
CA GLY A 76 -14.01 22.21 5.46
C GLY A 76 -12.66 22.66 6.03
N ALA A 77 -12.64 23.08 7.30
CA ALA A 77 -11.41 23.45 8.01
C ALA A 77 -10.78 22.30 8.81
N GLY A 78 -11.43 21.13 8.87
CA GLY A 78 -10.96 19.95 9.59
C GLY A 78 -10.12 19.04 8.70
N THR A 79 -9.06 18.47 9.27
CA THR A 79 -8.30 17.38 8.65
C THR A 79 -8.16 16.23 9.64
N SER A 80 -8.43 15.01 9.19
CA SER A 80 -8.21 13.79 9.95
C SER A 80 -7.39 12.79 9.13
N GLU A 81 -6.57 11.99 9.79
CA GLU A 81 -5.89 10.86 9.17
C GLU A 81 -6.72 9.58 9.38
N THR A 82 -6.85 8.80 8.33
CA THR A 82 -7.48 7.48 8.35
C THR A 82 -6.67 6.53 7.48
N GLN A 83 -7.12 5.27 7.40
CA GLN A 83 -6.46 4.25 6.60
C GLN A 83 -7.50 3.56 5.71
N VAL A 84 -7.14 3.36 4.46
CA VAL A 84 -8.06 2.92 3.42
C VAL A 84 -7.32 2.04 2.41
N ASP A 85 -7.98 0.99 1.98
CA ASP A 85 -7.49 0.13 0.91
C ASP A 85 -8.10 0.57 -0.41
N PHE A 86 -7.30 0.55 -1.46
CA PHE A 86 -7.73 0.82 -2.83
C PHE A 86 -7.44 -0.37 -3.73
N TYR A 87 -8.34 -0.65 -4.65
CA TYR A 87 -8.10 -1.58 -5.76
C TYR A 87 -8.75 -1.04 -7.02
N HIS A 88 -8.30 -1.52 -8.19
CA HIS A 88 -8.89 -1.17 -9.47
C HIS A 88 -9.81 -2.29 -9.93
N ASP A 89 -11.10 -2.00 -10.15
CA ASP A 89 -12.11 -3.01 -10.56
C ASP A 89 -12.10 -3.33 -12.06
N GLY A 90 -11.21 -2.68 -12.82
CA GLY A 90 -11.11 -2.75 -14.28
C GLY A 90 -11.66 -1.50 -14.98
N SER A 91 -12.46 -0.70 -14.28
CA SER A 91 -13.04 0.54 -14.79
C SER A 91 -12.65 1.77 -13.95
N LYS A 92 -12.58 1.62 -12.63
CA LYS A 92 -12.29 2.70 -11.69
C LYS A 92 -11.56 2.16 -10.46
N TRP A 93 -11.06 3.10 -9.66
CA TRP A 93 -10.60 2.82 -8.32
C TRP A 93 -11.79 2.69 -7.36
N VAL A 94 -11.72 1.68 -6.51
CA VAL A 94 -12.69 1.40 -5.45
C VAL A 94 -11.94 1.45 -4.13
N ALA A 95 -12.56 2.06 -3.12
CA ALA A 95 -12.02 2.14 -1.77
C ALA A 95 -12.80 1.20 -0.84
N GLN A 96 -12.09 0.63 0.14
CA GLN A 96 -12.69 -0.14 1.23
C GLN A 96 -11.92 0.09 2.54
N PRO A 97 -12.52 -0.22 3.70
CA PRO A 97 -11.81 -0.15 4.98
C PRO A 97 -10.52 -0.99 4.94
N SER A 98 -9.43 -0.43 5.47
CA SER A 98 -8.14 -1.13 5.44
C SER A 98 -8.08 -2.22 6.49
N ASN A 99 -7.53 -3.39 6.15
CA ASN A 99 -7.13 -4.41 7.14
C ASN A 99 -5.64 -4.32 7.51
N SER A 100 -4.93 -3.30 7.03
CA SER A 100 -3.47 -3.15 7.19
C SER A 100 -3.09 -2.19 8.32
N GLN A 101 -3.99 -1.99 9.29
CA GLN A 101 -3.89 -0.93 10.30
C GLN A 101 -2.64 -0.99 11.17
N ASP A 102 -2.20 -2.20 11.49
CA ASP A 102 -1.01 -2.45 12.31
C ASP A 102 0.31 -2.27 11.51
N GLN A 103 0.24 -2.14 10.19
CA GLN A 103 1.42 -2.01 9.31
C GLN A 103 1.62 -0.61 8.75
N LEU A 104 0.59 0.23 8.81
CA LEU A 104 0.65 1.61 8.37
C LEU A 104 1.01 2.53 9.55
N PRO A 105 1.86 3.54 9.34
CA PRO A 105 2.24 4.46 10.41
C PRO A 105 1.05 5.35 10.81
N PHE A 106 0.95 5.66 12.11
CA PHE A 106 0.03 6.68 12.61
C PHE A 106 0.66 7.44 13.79
N PRO A 107 0.83 8.77 13.72
CA PRO A 107 0.58 9.62 12.54
C PRO A 107 1.51 9.30 11.37
N ASP A 108 1.08 9.54 10.13
CA ASP A 108 1.93 9.26 8.96
C ASP A 108 2.94 10.39 8.70
N PRO A 109 4.25 10.09 8.62
CA PRO A 109 5.28 11.11 8.38
C PRO A 109 5.23 11.76 6.98
N LYS A 110 4.44 11.22 6.03
CA LYS A 110 4.29 11.77 4.67
C LYS A 110 3.07 12.71 4.54
N LEU A 111 2.20 12.75 5.54
CA LEU A 111 0.96 13.53 5.50
C LEU A 111 1.14 14.96 6.02
#